data_AF-A0AAX4H978-F1
#
_entry.id   AF-A0AAX4H978-F1
#
_cell.length_a   1.000
_cell.length_b   1.000
_cell.length_c   1.000
_cell.angle_alpha   90.00
_cell.angle_beta   90.00
_cell.angle_gamma   90.00
#
_symmetry.space_group_name_H-M   'P 1'
#
loop_
_entity.id
_entity.type
_entity.pdbx_description
1 polymer ?
#
loop_
_entity_poly.entity_id
_entity_poly.type
_entity_poly.pdbx_seq_one_letter_code
_entity_poly.pdbx_strand_id
1 'polypeptide(L)'
;MVNGSLSLDSNSMESFNLNTLTRIGNSLSIDKNSKLTQFNFSSLGYIGGALNIVQNDQLTDFSFFPNLTTIGGSVNLVGGFNNGSFPSLSKVAGGFNLTSTGQLSCAAFVKLNGNGAIKGDKFYCQGASSTVSSSSSKAGNANGGSTDTAVASSSGGASSTTRSSEGSALAKAGLFSFAALFAGVGAFLY
;
A
#
# COMPACT_ATOMS: atom_id res chain seq x y z
N MET A 1 24.31 11.97 15.78
CA MET A 1 23.89 11.84 14.36
C MET A 1 24.28 10.45 13.87
N VAL A 2 23.59 9.90 12.88
CA VAL A 2 23.95 8.64 12.21
C VAL A 2 24.22 8.94 10.75
N ASN A 3 25.39 8.56 10.23
CA ASN A 3 25.78 8.85 8.84
C ASN A 3 25.26 7.82 7.83
N GLY A 4 24.92 6.60 8.28
CA GLY A 4 24.31 5.56 7.47
C GLY A 4 22.79 5.46 7.66
N SER A 5 22.25 4.26 7.50
CA SER A 5 20.87 3.93 7.90
C SER A 5 20.77 3.59 9.39
N LEU A 6 19.57 3.70 9.95
CA LEU A 6 19.21 3.12 11.25
C LEU A 6 18.08 2.11 11.03
N SER A 7 18.30 0.86 11.42
CA SER A 7 17.31 -0.21 11.27
C SER A 7 17.07 -0.89 12.61
N LEU A 8 15.79 -1.05 12.97
CA LEU A 8 15.31 -1.79 14.13
C LEU A 8 14.34 -2.87 13.63
N ASP A 9 14.86 -4.05 13.32
CA ASP A 9 14.08 -5.20 12.86
C ASP A 9 13.91 -6.24 13.98
N SER A 10 12.69 -6.78 14.13
CA SER A 10 12.37 -7.97 14.93
C SER A 10 12.75 -7.90 16.44
N ASN A 11 12.71 -6.71 17.06
CA ASN A 11 13.05 -6.55 18.49
C ASN A 11 11.86 -6.81 19.42
N SER A 12 12.15 -7.33 20.61
CA SER A 12 11.18 -7.52 21.71
C SER A 12 11.05 -6.32 22.64
N MET A 13 11.57 -5.14 22.26
CA MET A 13 11.53 -3.92 23.07
C MET A 13 10.18 -3.21 22.97
N GLU A 14 9.66 -2.75 24.12
CA GLU A 14 8.38 -2.04 24.19
C GLU A 14 8.51 -0.53 23.88
N SER A 15 9.71 0.02 24.10
CA SER A 15 10.03 1.44 23.84
C SER A 15 11.53 1.64 23.57
N PHE A 16 11.87 2.75 22.91
CA PHE A 16 13.25 3.27 22.87
C PHE A 16 13.26 4.80 22.72
N ASN A 17 14.33 5.45 23.17
CA ASN A 17 14.47 6.91 23.15
C ASN A 17 15.77 7.34 22.46
N LEU A 18 15.64 8.12 21.39
CA LEU A 18 16.72 8.69 20.60
C LEU A 18 16.49 10.22 20.41
N ASN A 19 16.04 10.89 21.46
CA ASN A 19 15.76 12.34 21.50
C ASN A 19 16.95 13.23 21.09
N THR A 20 18.20 12.77 21.19
CA THR A 20 19.42 13.48 20.74
C THR A 20 19.75 13.27 19.26
N LEU A 21 19.07 12.36 18.54
CA LEU A 21 19.38 12.03 17.16
C LEU A 21 18.79 13.05 16.18
N THR A 22 19.59 14.05 15.79
CA THR A 22 19.14 15.14 14.89
C THR A 22 19.11 14.80 13.40
N ARG A 23 19.85 13.77 12.97
CA ARG A 23 20.02 13.41 11.54
C ARG A 23 20.34 11.93 11.37
N ILE A 24 19.72 11.33 10.35
CA ILE A 24 20.06 10.03 9.74
C ILE A 24 20.47 10.28 8.28
N GLY A 25 21.62 9.75 7.86
CA GLY A 25 22.20 9.99 6.53
C GLY A 25 21.53 9.22 5.40
N ASN A 26 21.12 7.98 5.66
CA ASN A 26 20.33 7.15 4.75
C ASN A 26 18.93 6.92 5.34
N SER A 27 18.44 5.68 5.36
CA SER A 27 17.05 5.35 5.70
C SER A 27 16.85 5.11 7.20
N LEU A 28 15.61 5.31 7.68
CA LEU A 28 15.13 4.82 8.97
C LEU A 28 14.15 3.66 8.71
N SER A 29 14.39 2.50 9.33
CA SER A 29 13.55 1.31 9.23
C SER A 29 13.18 0.82 10.63
N ILE A 30 11.89 0.65 10.90
CA ILE A 30 11.35 0.16 12.18
C ILE A 30 10.36 -0.94 11.83
N ASP A 31 10.82 -2.19 11.85
CA ASP A 31 10.14 -3.30 11.21
C ASP A 31 9.96 -4.50 12.16
N LYS A 32 8.79 -5.14 12.15
CA LYS A 32 8.50 -6.38 12.91
C LYS A 32 8.68 -6.31 14.44
N ASN A 33 8.73 -5.13 15.05
CA ASN A 33 8.88 -5.00 16.51
C ASN A 33 7.49 -5.14 17.16
N SER A 34 6.99 -6.37 17.24
CA SER A 34 5.60 -6.68 17.63
C SER A 34 5.21 -6.21 19.04
N LYS A 35 6.19 -5.91 19.90
CA LYS A 35 5.97 -5.32 21.24
C LYS A 35 6.09 -3.79 21.29
N LEU A 36 6.58 -3.13 20.25
CA LEU A 36 6.87 -1.71 20.28
C LEU A 36 5.58 -0.88 20.38
N THR A 37 5.44 -0.12 21.47
CA THR A 37 4.27 0.74 21.73
C THR A 37 4.55 2.22 21.45
N GLN A 38 5.80 2.62 21.59
CA GLN A 38 6.24 4.02 21.52
C GLN A 38 7.71 4.11 21.11
N PHE A 39 8.11 5.25 20.56
CA PHE A 39 9.52 5.61 20.38
C PHE A 39 9.70 7.12 20.52
N ASN A 40 10.94 7.63 20.56
CA ASN A 40 11.17 9.07 20.62
C ASN A 40 12.28 9.51 19.66
N PHE A 41 11.91 10.30 18.65
CA PHE A 41 12.81 10.99 17.73
C PHE A 41 12.56 12.52 17.77
N SER A 42 12.34 13.06 18.96
CA SER A 42 11.92 14.46 19.16
C SER A 42 12.79 15.50 18.47
N SER A 43 14.12 15.33 18.40
CA SER A 43 15.02 16.25 17.70
C SER A 43 15.36 15.86 16.25
N LEU A 44 14.81 14.77 15.70
CA LEU A 44 15.18 14.27 14.37
C LEU A 44 14.62 15.18 13.28
N GLY A 45 15.48 16.01 12.70
CA GLY A 45 15.10 16.98 11.67
C GLY A 45 15.17 16.45 10.23
N TYR A 46 15.95 15.40 9.99
CA TYR A 46 16.32 14.95 8.64
C TYR A 46 16.57 13.43 8.55
N ILE A 47 15.99 12.81 7.52
CA ILE A 47 16.29 11.46 7.04
C ILE A 47 16.70 11.58 5.56
N GLY A 48 17.88 11.11 5.17
CA GLY A 48 18.38 11.25 3.79
C GLY A 48 17.83 10.20 2.81
N GLY A 49 17.44 9.04 3.33
CA GLY A 49 16.80 7.95 2.59
C GLY A 49 15.31 7.84 2.88
N ALA A 50 14.80 6.61 2.86
CA ALA A 50 13.39 6.32 3.12
C ALA A 50 13.06 6.28 4.62
N LEU A 51 11.77 6.44 4.96
CA LEU A 51 11.21 6.15 6.27
C LEU A 51 10.24 4.97 6.15
N ASN A 52 10.61 3.83 6.74
CA ASN A 52 9.78 2.63 6.83
C ASN A 52 9.36 2.38 8.28
N ILE A 53 8.06 2.19 8.52
CA ILE A 53 7.53 1.69 9.80
C ILE A 53 6.45 0.65 9.48
N VAL A 54 6.78 -0.64 9.63
CA VAL A 54 5.97 -1.76 9.12
C VAL A 54 5.89 -2.91 10.15
N GLN A 55 4.73 -3.56 10.30
CA GLN A 55 4.56 -4.75 11.16
C GLN A 55 4.95 -4.53 12.64
N ASN A 56 4.62 -3.36 13.21
CA ASN A 56 4.77 -3.10 14.64
C ASN A 56 3.37 -3.12 15.28
N ASP A 57 2.88 -4.31 15.61
CA ASP A 57 1.44 -4.56 15.84
C ASP A 57 0.83 -3.82 17.05
N GLN A 58 1.66 -3.44 18.03
CA GLN A 58 1.24 -2.65 19.21
C GLN A 58 1.48 -1.13 19.04
N LEU A 59 2.07 -0.70 17.91
CA LEU A 59 2.38 0.71 17.65
C LEU A 59 1.16 1.42 17.07
N THR A 60 0.38 2.08 17.93
CA THR A 60 -0.87 2.76 17.54
C THR A 60 -0.71 4.26 17.24
N ASP A 61 0.48 4.83 17.45
CA ASP A 61 0.84 6.21 17.09
C ASP A 61 2.26 6.26 16.48
N PHE A 62 2.50 7.18 15.56
CA PHE A 62 3.83 7.50 15.02
C PHE A 62 4.18 9.00 15.07
N SER A 63 3.41 9.82 15.78
CA SER A 63 3.59 11.29 15.91
C SER A 63 4.88 11.72 16.63
N PHE A 64 5.78 10.79 16.96
CA PHE A 64 7.03 11.01 17.70
C PHE A 64 8.16 11.67 16.87
N PHE A 65 7.81 12.29 15.74
CA PHE A 65 8.70 13.03 14.83
C PHE A 65 8.34 14.53 14.72
N PRO A 66 8.19 15.29 15.83
CA PRO A 66 7.67 16.66 15.79
C PRO A 66 8.54 17.63 14.97
N ASN A 67 9.86 17.44 14.97
CA ASN A 67 10.80 18.32 14.25
C ASN A 67 11.22 17.79 12.86
N LEU A 68 10.67 16.68 12.37
CA LEU A 68 11.09 16.08 11.10
C LEU A 68 10.64 16.93 9.91
N THR A 69 11.58 17.65 9.30
CA THR A 69 11.30 18.58 8.19
C THR A 69 11.45 17.94 6.81
N THR A 70 12.35 16.96 6.67
CA THR A 70 12.82 16.47 5.36
C THR A 70 13.07 14.96 5.38
N ILE A 71 12.52 14.28 4.37
CA ILE A 71 12.77 12.87 4.02
C ILE A 71 13.27 12.83 2.57
N GLY A 72 14.48 12.35 2.36
CA GLY A 72 15.16 12.34 1.06
C GLY A 72 14.78 11.16 0.15
N GLY A 73 14.08 10.16 0.67
CA GLY A 73 13.48 9.06 -0.08
C GLY A 73 11.94 9.03 0.04
N SER A 74 11.38 7.83 -0.02
CA SER A 74 9.94 7.57 0.16
C SER A 74 9.54 7.39 1.62
N VAL A 75 8.25 7.49 1.90
CA VAL A 75 7.63 7.12 3.19
C VAL A 75 6.78 5.87 2.99
N ASN A 76 6.91 4.89 3.88
CA ASN A 76 6.11 3.66 3.90
C ASN A 76 5.69 3.33 5.34
N LEU A 77 4.40 3.48 5.65
CA LEU A 77 3.83 3.33 6.99
C LEU A 77 2.72 2.27 6.94
N VAL A 78 2.89 1.14 7.63
CA VAL A 78 1.93 0.02 7.62
C VAL A 78 1.71 -0.53 9.03
N GLY A 79 0.50 -0.38 9.58
CA GLY A 79 0.19 -0.79 10.95
C GLY A 79 -1.21 -0.41 11.45
N GLY A 80 -1.46 -0.65 12.75
CA GLY A 80 -2.75 -0.34 13.41
C GLY A 80 -2.86 1.10 13.92
N PHE A 81 -2.47 2.09 13.11
CA PHE A 81 -2.32 3.47 13.57
C PHE A 81 -3.68 4.15 13.83
N ASN A 82 -3.89 4.60 15.06
CA ASN A 82 -5.03 5.42 15.49
C ASN A 82 -4.70 6.91 15.44
N ASN A 83 -3.45 7.26 15.78
CA ASN A 83 -2.92 8.61 15.66
C ASN A 83 -1.63 8.63 14.83
N GLY A 84 -1.23 9.80 14.34
CA GLY A 84 -0.07 9.92 13.46
C GLY A 84 -0.03 11.27 12.75
N SER A 85 1.07 12.00 12.89
CA SER A 85 1.25 13.31 12.27
C SER A 85 2.72 13.66 12.07
N PHE A 86 2.99 14.52 11.08
CA PHE A 86 4.31 15.12 10.87
C PHE A 86 4.16 16.65 10.76
N PRO A 87 4.09 17.38 11.89
CA PRO A 87 3.70 18.79 11.88
C PRO A 87 4.70 19.71 11.17
N SER A 88 5.99 19.35 11.14
CA SER A 88 7.06 20.14 10.51
C SER A 88 7.45 19.68 9.10
N LEU A 89 6.87 18.60 8.58
CA LEU A 89 7.33 17.92 7.36
C LEU A 89 7.02 18.73 6.11
N SER A 90 8.06 19.35 5.57
CA SER A 90 8.00 20.28 4.44
C SER A 90 8.50 19.65 3.12
N LYS A 91 9.21 18.52 3.18
CA LYS A 91 9.74 17.82 2.00
C LYS A 91 9.79 16.30 2.17
N VAL A 92 9.12 15.57 1.28
CA VAL A 92 9.37 14.15 0.99
C VAL A 92 9.76 14.07 -0.49
N ALA A 93 10.98 13.61 -0.80
CA ALA A 93 11.44 13.61 -2.19
C ALA A 93 10.89 12.44 -3.01
N GLY A 94 10.65 11.29 -2.38
CA GLY A 94 10.00 10.13 -3.00
C GLY A 94 8.48 10.15 -2.87
N GLY A 95 7.87 9.00 -3.17
CA GLY A 95 6.43 8.77 -2.96
C GLY A 95 6.09 8.55 -1.49
N PHE A 96 4.80 8.61 -1.18
CA PHE A 96 4.25 8.43 0.17
C PHE A 96 3.22 7.29 0.16
N ASN A 97 3.43 6.29 0.99
CA ASN A 97 2.49 5.18 1.21
C ASN A 97 2.14 5.09 2.70
N LEU A 98 0.85 5.14 3.02
CA LEU A 98 0.31 4.89 4.35
C LEU A 98 -0.84 3.89 4.25
N THR A 99 -0.75 2.80 5.00
CA THR A 99 -1.76 1.76 5.12
C THR A 99 -2.06 1.54 6.61
N SER A 100 -3.07 2.24 7.13
CA SER A 100 -3.55 2.02 8.49
C SER A 100 -4.81 1.16 8.51
N THR A 101 -4.83 0.18 9.41
CA THR A 101 -6.05 -0.53 9.84
C THR A 101 -6.72 0.10 11.06
N GLY A 102 -6.09 1.10 11.68
CA GLY A 102 -6.61 1.86 12.81
C GLY A 102 -7.39 3.12 12.42
N GLN A 103 -7.75 3.91 13.44
CA GLN A 103 -8.67 5.05 13.34
C GLN A 103 -8.10 6.31 12.66
N LEU A 104 -6.85 6.30 12.20
CA LEU A 104 -6.17 7.46 11.60
C LEU A 104 -6.91 8.02 10.36
N SER A 105 -7.02 9.36 10.28
CA SER A 105 -7.57 10.05 9.11
C SER A 105 -6.49 10.51 8.15
N CYS A 106 -6.69 10.21 6.86
CA CYS A 106 -5.79 10.64 5.78
C CYS A 106 -5.81 12.15 5.48
N ALA A 107 -6.76 12.92 6.05
CA ALA A 107 -6.97 14.34 5.71
C ALA A 107 -5.73 15.23 5.94
N ALA A 108 -4.89 14.93 6.93
CA ALA A 108 -3.65 15.66 7.17
C ALA A 108 -2.61 15.40 6.06
N PHE A 109 -2.44 14.14 5.65
CA PHE A 109 -1.47 13.73 4.63
C PHE A 109 -1.89 14.18 3.23
N VAL A 110 -3.20 14.20 2.94
CA VAL A 110 -3.74 14.78 1.70
C VAL A 110 -3.44 16.29 1.63
N LYS A 111 -3.54 17.02 2.75
CA LYS A 111 -3.13 18.44 2.80
C LYS A 111 -1.62 18.63 2.60
N LEU A 112 -0.78 17.78 3.20
CA LEU A 112 0.67 17.78 2.96
C LEU A 112 1.01 17.52 1.47
N ASN A 113 0.30 16.60 0.83
CA ASN A 113 0.44 16.33 -0.61
C ASN A 113 -0.03 17.52 -1.47
N GLY A 114 -1.19 18.11 -1.16
CA GLY A 114 -1.75 19.27 -1.86
C GLY A 114 -0.89 20.53 -1.74
N ASN A 115 -0.25 20.74 -0.58
CA ASN A 115 0.78 21.77 -0.37
C ASN A 115 2.09 21.48 -1.13
N GLY A 116 2.20 20.31 -1.79
CA GLY A 116 3.37 19.89 -2.53
C GLY A 116 4.57 19.57 -1.66
N ALA A 117 4.39 19.20 -0.38
CA ALA A 117 5.50 18.73 0.46
C ALA A 117 6.07 17.41 -0.10
N ILE A 118 5.19 16.54 -0.59
CA ILE A 118 5.53 15.27 -1.25
C ILE A 118 5.83 15.56 -2.73
N LYS A 119 6.93 14.99 -3.25
CA LYS A 119 7.45 15.30 -4.60
C LYS A 119 7.48 14.11 -5.56
N GLY A 120 7.42 12.87 -5.06
CA GLY A 120 7.39 11.67 -5.92
C GLY A 120 5.98 11.35 -6.43
N ASP A 121 5.91 10.66 -7.56
CA ASP A 121 4.72 10.55 -8.42
C ASP A 121 3.58 9.66 -7.88
N LYS A 122 3.68 9.23 -6.62
CA LYS A 122 2.79 8.27 -5.97
C LYS A 122 2.47 8.71 -4.55
N PHE A 123 1.21 9.01 -4.32
CA PHE A 123 0.63 9.20 -2.99
C PHE A 123 -0.47 8.17 -2.77
N TYR A 124 -0.36 7.40 -1.69
CA TYR A 124 -1.37 6.47 -1.22
C TYR A 124 -1.56 6.66 0.29
N CYS A 125 -2.81 6.77 0.73
CA CYS A 125 -3.16 6.82 2.13
C CYS A 125 -4.47 6.09 2.36
N GLN A 126 -4.44 5.03 3.17
CA GLN A 126 -5.59 4.28 3.66
C GLN A 126 -5.67 4.43 5.18
N GLY A 127 -6.86 4.78 5.67
CA GLY A 127 -7.19 4.80 7.11
C GLY A 127 -8.70 4.94 7.30
N ALA A 128 -9.20 4.82 8.52
CA ALA A 128 -10.63 4.70 8.81
C ALA A 128 -11.53 5.79 8.21
N SER A 129 -10.99 6.98 7.95
CA SER A 129 -11.74 8.11 7.38
C SER A 129 -11.93 8.07 5.85
N SER A 130 -11.01 7.43 5.10
CA SER A 130 -11.01 7.33 3.63
C SER A 130 -9.77 6.57 3.13
N THR A 131 -9.90 5.91 1.98
CA THR A 131 -8.74 5.52 1.14
C THR A 131 -8.57 6.55 0.02
N VAL A 132 -7.38 7.13 -0.11
CA VAL A 132 -7.01 8.13 -1.13
C VAL A 132 -5.78 7.65 -1.87
N SER A 133 -5.94 7.39 -3.17
CA SER A 133 -4.89 6.95 -4.09
C SER A 133 -4.73 7.99 -5.20
N SER A 134 -3.54 8.54 -5.38
CA SER A 134 -3.24 9.42 -6.51
C SER A 134 -1.84 9.14 -7.08
N SER A 135 -1.80 8.52 -8.25
CA SER A 135 -0.65 8.55 -9.16
C SER A 135 -0.61 9.91 -9.86
N SER A 136 0.33 10.78 -9.50
CA SER A 136 0.28 12.19 -9.85
C SER A 136 0.92 12.50 -11.22
N SER A 137 0.21 12.24 -12.30
CA SER A 137 0.31 13.12 -13.48
C SER A 137 -0.25 14.49 -13.09
N LYS A 138 0.60 15.50 -13.01
CA LYS A 138 0.33 16.73 -12.25
C LYS A 138 -0.61 17.71 -12.98
N ALA A 139 -1.92 17.51 -12.85
CA ALA A 139 -2.93 18.54 -13.11
C ALA A 139 -4.22 18.29 -12.28
N GLY A 140 -4.61 19.25 -11.44
CA GLY A 140 -5.96 19.35 -10.85
C GLY A 140 -6.43 18.20 -9.95
N ASN A 141 -6.13 18.24 -8.65
CA ASN A 141 -6.77 17.38 -7.65
C ASN A 141 -8.25 17.78 -7.43
N ALA A 142 -9.14 17.34 -8.32
CA ALA A 142 -10.57 17.32 -8.05
C ALA A 142 -10.88 16.23 -7.01
N ASN A 143 -11.49 16.60 -5.89
CA ASN A 143 -11.73 15.70 -4.76
C ASN A 143 -12.95 14.78 -5.00
N GLY A 144 -12.79 13.79 -5.89
CA GLY A 144 -13.78 12.74 -6.14
C GLY A 144 -13.78 11.70 -5.03
N GLY A 145 -14.69 11.83 -4.05
CA GLY A 145 -14.91 10.82 -3.02
C GLY A 145 -15.91 9.76 -3.50
N SER A 146 -15.44 8.56 -3.82
CA SER A 146 -16.29 7.39 -4.07
C SER A 146 -16.69 6.69 -2.77
N THR A 147 -17.90 6.95 -2.30
CA THR A 147 -18.54 6.20 -1.22
C THR A 147 -19.30 4.99 -1.77
N ASP A 148 -18.59 3.91 -2.07
CA ASP A 148 -19.17 2.65 -2.55
C ASP A 148 -19.31 1.62 -1.41
N THR A 149 -20.26 1.86 -0.51
CA THR A 149 -20.71 0.89 0.49
C THR A 149 -22.11 0.38 0.12
N ALA A 150 -22.16 -0.71 -0.64
CA ALA A 150 -23.40 -1.42 -0.98
C ALA A 150 -23.28 -2.90 -0.56
N VAL A 151 -23.50 -3.17 0.73
CA VAL A 151 -23.68 -4.54 1.22
C VAL A 151 -25.12 -4.99 1.01
N ALA A 152 -25.30 -6.11 0.32
CA ALA A 152 -26.57 -6.82 0.20
C ALA A 152 -26.31 -8.34 0.25
N SER A 153 -27.16 -9.08 0.97
CA SER A 153 -26.87 -10.46 1.40
C SER A 153 -27.90 -11.47 0.88
N SER A 154 -27.56 -12.76 1.06
CA SER A 154 -28.48 -13.92 1.17
C SER A 154 -29.36 -14.34 -0.03
N SER A 155 -28.83 -15.29 -0.81
CA SER A 155 -29.31 -16.69 -0.96
C SER A 155 -30.82 -17.03 -1.08
N GLY A 156 -31.16 -17.82 -2.12
CA GLY A 156 -32.44 -18.53 -2.35
C GLY A 156 -33.04 -18.18 -3.73
N GLY A 157 -33.57 -19.07 -4.58
CA GLY A 157 -33.92 -20.49 -4.47
C GLY A 157 -35.45 -20.69 -4.47
N ALA A 158 -36.08 -21.54 -5.30
CA ALA A 158 -35.60 -22.37 -6.42
C ALA A 158 -36.79 -22.89 -7.29
N SER A 159 -36.50 -23.36 -8.52
CA SER A 159 -37.35 -24.28 -9.34
C SER A 159 -38.74 -23.76 -9.78
N SER A 160 -39.52 -24.39 -10.67
CA SER A 160 -39.44 -25.68 -11.42
C SER A 160 -40.17 -25.51 -12.79
N THR A 161 -40.52 -26.48 -13.67
CA THR A 161 -39.98 -27.70 -14.34
C THR A 161 -41.02 -28.03 -15.48
N THR A 162 -41.15 -29.15 -16.24
CA THR A 162 -40.54 -30.50 -16.33
C THR A 162 -40.86 -31.11 -17.71
N ARG A 163 -39.92 -31.79 -18.40
CA ARG A 163 -40.10 -32.96 -19.30
C ARG A 163 -38.73 -33.38 -19.89
N SER A 164 -38.17 -34.56 -19.58
CA SER A 164 -38.50 -35.94 -20.03
C SER A 164 -37.88 -36.28 -21.41
N SER A 165 -37.20 -37.42 -21.63
CA SER A 165 -36.87 -38.55 -20.71
C SER A 165 -35.76 -39.48 -21.29
N GLU A 166 -34.95 -40.04 -20.37
CA GLU A 166 -34.30 -41.38 -20.40
C GLU A 166 -33.45 -41.88 -21.60
N GLY A 167 -32.13 -42.00 -21.36
CA GLY A 167 -31.41 -43.28 -21.46
C GLY A 167 -30.70 -43.70 -22.77
N SER A 168 -29.37 -43.57 -22.84
CA SER A 168 -28.43 -44.61 -23.37
C SER A 168 -26.95 -44.17 -23.41
N ALA A 169 -26.06 -45.14 -23.11
CA ALA A 169 -24.69 -45.36 -23.61
C ALA A 169 -23.57 -44.28 -23.57
N LEU A 170 -22.35 -44.80 -23.38
CA LEU A 170 -21.06 -44.14 -23.17
C LEU A 170 -20.58 -43.10 -24.22
N ALA A 171 -20.00 -42.03 -23.68
CA ALA A 171 -18.73 -41.38 -24.05
C ALA A 171 -18.21 -41.38 -25.52
N LYS A 172 -17.93 -40.17 -26.04
CA LYS A 172 -16.92 -39.98 -27.10
C LYS A 172 -16.29 -38.58 -27.06
N ALA A 173 -15.07 -38.48 -27.59
CA ALA A 173 -14.33 -37.22 -27.76
C ALA A 173 -14.22 -36.82 -29.24
N GLY A 174 -13.98 -35.54 -29.50
CA GLY A 174 -13.64 -34.93 -30.79
C GLY A 174 -13.44 -33.43 -30.56
N LEU A 175 -12.25 -32.84 -30.72
CA LEU A 175 -11.60 -32.49 -31.99
C LEU A 175 -12.53 -31.76 -32.96
N PHE A 176 -12.28 -30.45 -33.14
CA PHE A 176 -12.70 -29.67 -34.29
C PHE A 176 -11.47 -29.06 -34.95
N SER A 177 -11.23 -29.41 -36.20
CA SER A 177 -10.19 -28.82 -37.06
C SER A 177 -10.84 -28.20 -38.28
N PHE A 178 -10.50 -26.95 -38.59
CA PHE A 178 -10.89 -26.29 -39.84
C PHE A 178 -9.79 -25.34 -40.32
N ALA A 179 -9.06 -25.74 -41.36
CA ALA A 179 -8.62 -24.91 -42.49
C ALA A 179 -7.70 -25.76 -43.39
N ALA A 180 -8.01 -25.84 -44.68
CA ALA A 180 -7.13 -26.41 -45.70
C ALA A 180 -6.86 -25.33 -46.75
N LEU A 181 -5.63 -25.26 -47.27
CA LEU A 181 -5.25 -24.27 -48.29
C LEU A 181 -4.21 -24.83 -49.28
N PHE A 182 -4.76 -25.38 -50.36
CA PHE A 182 -4.27 -25.57 -51.74
C PHE A 182 -2.78 -25.74 -52.11
N ALA A 183 -2.60 -26.63 -53.11
CA ALA A 183 -1.47 -26.78 -54.05
C ALA A 183 -0.14 -27.39 -53.52
N GLY A 184 0.55 -28.23 -54.29
CA GLY A 184 0.16 -28.87 -55.56
C GLY A 184 1.28 -29.65 -56.28
N VAL A 185 0.89 -30.66 -57.07
CA VAL A 185 1.57 -31.27 -58.25
C VAL A 185 3.09 -31.56 -58.22
N GLY A 186 3.46 -32.83 -58.46
CA GLY A 186 4.83 -33.26 -58.85
C GLY A 186 5.34 -34.44 -58.01
N ALA A 187 5.20 -35.69 -58.44
CA ALA A 187 6.07 -36.43 -59.38
C ALA A 187 7.43 -36.86 -58.77
N PHE A 188 7.59 -38.13 -58.38
CA PHE A 188 8.06 -39.26 -59.21
C PHE A 188 9.55 -39.19 -59.60
N LEU A 189 10.43 -39.96 -58.94
CA LEU A 189 11.09 -41.17 -59.48
C LEU A 189 12.20 -41.72 -58.57
N TYR A 190 12.31 -43.06 -58.59
CA TYR A 190 13.41 -43.94 -58.15
C TYR A 190 14.01 -43.71 -56.75
#